data_AF-A0A3N5WQF5-F1
#
_entry.id   AF-A0A3N5WQF5-F1
#
_cell.length_a   1.000
_cell.length_b   1.000
_cell.length_c   1.000
_cell.angle_alpha   90.00
_cell.angle_beta   90.00
_cell.angle_gamma   90.00
#
_symmetry.space_group_name_H-M   'P 1'
#
loop_
_entity.id
_entity.type
_entity.pdbx_description
1 polymer ?
#
loop_
_entity_poly.entity_id
_entity_poly.type
_entity_poly.pdbx_seq_one_letter_code
_entity_poly.pdbx_strand_id
1 'polypeptide(L)' 'MASIPNALTAEYFPLDLDIMVFDAVVKKPLKPEKGFLPVPQRPGLGMELDEEKLKRYRIA' A
#
# COMPACT_ATOMS: atom_id res chain seq x y z
N MET A 1 -1.11 -7.98 9.86
CA MET A 1 -2.41 -7.75 10.55
C MET A 1 -3.48 -8.76 10.14
N ALA A 2 -3.88 -8.83 8.87
CA ALA A 2 -4.98 -9.72 8.44
C ALA A 2 -4.78 -11.22 8.76
N SER A 3 -3.56 -11.66 9.04
CA SER A 3 -3.23 -13.04 9.43
C SER A 3 -3.24 -13.31 10.94
N ILE A 4 -3.42 -12.28 11.78
CA ILE A 4 -3.33 -12.39 13.23
C ILE A 4 -4.76 -12.35 13.81
N PRO A 5 -5.20 -13.39 14.55
CA PRO A 5 -6.62 -13.56 14.93
C PRO A 5 -7.16 -12.49 15.88
N ASN A 6 -6.29 -11.78 16.60
CA ASN A 6 -6.65 -10.74 17.56
C ASN A 6 -6.17 -9.35 17.14
N ALA A 7 -5.79 -9.16 15.88
CA ALA A 7 -5.40 -7.86 15.38
C ALA A 7 -6.64 -7.05 14.94
N LEU A 8 -6.69 -5.77 15.33
CA LEU A 8 -7.90 -4.94 15.23
C LEU A 8 -7.94 -4.04 13.98
N THR A 9 -6.93 -3.21 13.76
CA THR A 9 -6.99 -2.09 12.78
C THR A 9 -5.67 -1.79 12.10
N ALA A 10 -5.65 -1.69 10.77
CA ALA A 10 -4.48 -1.27 10.02
C ALA A 10 -4.55 0.24 9.79
N GLU A 11 -3.45 0.93 10.05
CA GLU A 11 -3.36 2.36 9.76
C GLU A 11 -3.28 2.58 8.25
N TYR A 12 -4.02 3.58 7.77
CA TYR A 12 -4.07 3.97 6.37
C TYR A 12 -3.99 5.48 6.28
N PHE A 13 -3.05 5.96 5.45
CA PHE A 13 -2.87 7.37 5.17
C PHE A 13 -3.15 7.61 3.70
N PRO A 14 -4.19 8.39 3.36
CA PRO A 14 -4.39 8.88 2.01
C PRO A 14 -3.14 9.60 1.48
N LEU A 15 -2.79 9.34 0.22
CA LEU A 15 -1.57 9.87 -0.40
C LEU A 15 -1.54 11.41 -0.44
N ASP A 16 -2.69 12.07 -0.51
CA ASP A 16 -2.85 13.52 -0.52
C ASP A 16 -2.54 14.20 0.83
N LEU A 17 -2.40 13.42 1.91
CA LEU A 17 -1.93 13.93 3.21
C LEU A 17 -0.41 13.98 3.34
N ASP A 18 0.33 13.39 2.39
CA ASP A 18 1.81 13.38 2.35
C ASP A 18 2.49 12.84 3.62
N ILE A 19 1.81 11.95 4.36
CA ILE A 19 2.35 11.29 5.57
C ILE A 19 3.08 10.00 5.20
N MET A 20 2.48 9.19 4.33
CA MET A 20 3.10 7.98 3.77
C MET A 20 2.99 7.98 2.26
N VAL A 21 4.11 7.68 1.59
CA VAL A 21 4.26 7.82 0.14
C VAL A 21 4.28 6.49 -0.62
N PHE A 22 4.01 5.37 0.05
CA PHE A 22 4.08 4.04 -0.57
C PHE A 22 3.16 3.91 -1.79
N ASP A 23 1.95 4.48 -1.71
CA ASP A 23 0.98 4.50 -2.80
C ASP A 23 1.47 5.28 -4.04
N ALA A 24 2.47 6.14 -3.89
CA ALA A 24 3.07 6.86 -5.01
C ALA A 24 3.93 5.97 -5.90
N VAL A 25 4.42 4.82 -5.40
CA VAL A 25 5.44 4.00 -6.09
C VAL A 25 4.98 2.57 -6.41
N VAL A 26 3.72 2.23 -6.16
CA VAL A 26 3.13 0.94 -6.57
C VAL A 26 2.24 1.08 -7.80
N LYS A 27 2.14 0.00 -8.58
CA LYS A 27 1.29 -0.03 -9.79
C LYS A 27 -0.20 0.01 -9.45
N LYS A 28 -0.60 -0.63 -8.35
CA LYS A 28 -2.00 -0.76 -7.90
C LYS A 28 -2.08 -0.47 -6.39
N PRO A 29 -2.20 0.81 -6.00
CA PRO A 29 -2.37 1.20 -4.60
C PRO A 29 -3.60 0.53 -3.97
N LEU A 30 -3.51 0.17 -2.69
CA LEU A 30 -4.67 -0.30 -1.95
C LEU A 30 -5.59 0.89 -1.65
N LYS A 31 -6.89 0.70 -1.86
CA LYS A 31 -7.89 1.70 -1.52
C LYS A 31 -8.84 1.12 -0.47
N PRO A 32 -9.20 1.89 0.57
CA PRO A 32 -10.24 1.47 1.49
C PRO A 32 -11.57 1.30 0.77
N GLU A 33 -12.26 0.21 1.05
CA GLU A 33 -13.62 -0.08 0.59
C GLU A 33 -14.52 -0.23 1.83
N LYS A 34 -15.47 0.70 2.00
CA LYS A 34 -16.39 0.72 3.15
C LYS A 34 -15.69 0.64 4.52
N GLY A 35 -14.52 1.28 4.65
CA GLY A 35 -13.73 1.29 5.89
C GLY A 35 -12.78 0.11 6.06
N PHE A 36 -12.66 -0.79 5.08
CA PHE A 36 -11.77 -1.95 5.12
C PHE A 36 -10.71 -1.86 4.03
N LEU A 37 -9.49 -2.34 4.31
CA LEU A 37 -8.47 -2.55 3.28
C LEU A 37 -8.60 -3.98 2.71
N PRO A 38 -8.86 -4.16 1.40
CA PRO A 38 -8.95 -5.48 0.81
C PRO A 38 -7.59 -6.17 0.82
N VAL A 39 -7.55 -7.44 1.20
CA VAL A 39 -6.30 -8.24 1.23
C VAL A 39 -6.04 -8.80 -0.18
N PRO A 40 -4.90 -8.49 -0.81
CA PRO A 40 -4.54 -9.08 -2.10
C PRO A 40 -4.44 -10.60 -2.04
N GLN A 41 -4.95 -11.28 -3.08
CA GLN A 41 -4.91 -12.75 -3.19
C GLN A 41 -3.73 -13.28 -4.01
N ARG A 42 -2.95 -12.38 -4.62
CA ARG A 42 -1.75 -12.77 -5.38
C ARG A 42 -0.62 -13.15 -4.41
N PRO A 43 0.33 -14.01 -4.81
CA PRO A 43 1.43 -14.43 -3.96
C PRO A 43 2.25 -13.26 -3.37
N GLY A 44 2.87 -13.52 -2.22
CA GLY A 44 3.65 -12.52 -1.49
C GLY A 44 2.76 -11.42 -0.89
N LEU A 45 3.19 -10.16 -1.01
CA LEU A 45 2.37 -9.00 -0.62
C LEU A 45 1.24 -8.71 -1.62
N GLY A 46 1.21 -9.39 -2.76
CA GLY A 46 0.25 -9.18 -3.84
C GLY A 46 0.30 -7.78 -4.47
N MET A 47 1.44 -7.09 -4.34
CA MET A 47 1.72 -5.75 -4.86
C MET A 47 2.93 -5.77 -5.77
N GLU A 48 3.00 -4.80 -6.68
CA GLU A 48 4.14 -4.59 -7.56
C GLU A 48 4.56 -3.12 -7.53
N LEU A 49 5.86 -2.90 -7.49
CA LEU A 49 6.45 -1.58 -7.63
C LEU A 49 6.32 -1.07 -9.06
N ASP A 50 6.15 0.23 -9.19
CA ASP A 50 6.21 0.96 -10.45
C ASP A 50 7.61 1.55 -10.61
N GLU A 51 8.44 0.85 -11.36
CA GLU A 51 9.86 1.18 -11.57
C GLU A 51 10.05 2.59 -12.16
N GLU A 52 9.15 3.04 -13.03
CA GLU A 52 9.25 4.38 -13.63
C GLU A 52 8.96 5.48 -12.62
N LYS A 53 8.04 5.24 -11.67
CA LYS A 53 7.80 6.16 -10.55
C LYS A 53 8.95 6.13 -9.56
N LEU A 54 9.48 4.95 -9.24
CA LEU A 54 10.61 4.81 -8.31
C LEU A 54 11.86 5.55 -8.79
N LYS A 55 12.18 5.51 -10.09
CA LYS A 55 13.33 6.21 -10.66
C LYS A 55 13.38 7.69 -10.28
N ARG A 56 12.23 8.35 -10.11
CA ARG A 56 12.13 9.78 -9.75
C ARG A 56 12.67 10.10 -8.36
N TYR A 57 12.66 9.10 -7.48
CA TYR A 57 13.06 9.25 -6.07
C TYR A 57 14.41 8.58 -5.78
N ARG A 58 15.03 7.97 -6.78
CA ARG A 58 16.34 7.32 -6.61
C ARG A 58 17.42 8.38 -6.46
N ILE A 59 18.23 8.23 -5.41
CA ILE A 59 19.45 9.01 -5.19
C ILE A 59 20.69 8.18 -5.56
N ALA A 60 21.79 8.87 -5.89
CA ALA A 60 23.05 8.25 -6.32
C ALA A 60 23.87 7.72 -5.14
#